data_AF-A0A1Y4SN60-F1
#
_entry.id   AF-A0A1Y4SN60-F1
#
_cell.length_a   1.000
_cell.length_b   1.000
_cell.length_c   1.000
_cell.angle_alpha   90.00
_cell.angle_beta   90.00
_cell.angle_gamma   90.00
#
_symmetry.space_group_name_H-M   'P 1'
#
loop_
_entity.id
_entity.type
_entity.pdbx_description
1 polymer ?
#
loop_
_entity_poly.entity_id
_entity_poly.type
_entity_poly.pdbx_seq_one_letter_code
_entity_poly.pdbx_strand_id
1 'polypeptide(L)'
;MEYEKSVVEKPEKWPANAHEQVLEALCNCVEEFENNPSYKTREVLLSLTCEHDLNQHVGNGLIRVTEYEVAIINYLYLVGNAYQITSLKTYLYNLITQVTRLQKIASWYDAVINKKEGDSLRILPYEQGLMLPLRLYHLAYQKFTVEKERSFAEQLMEIVKRTIEQCQNEDEVDLITYAYSSMLFDISNMHGSKREKLWEFTREELYSLIELEAKLLKMNKQAANVRPTKGVLMIQISNFILKSRHGYNDDFICKYLPSEVARSSISNHQIWMKKTELLNDEREQKVIPELFEDESWIKYDWIKDIDFIATRTYYVSCFSKAVNNNHMQSGYGECLYGYKNDRIVDLIGPIGIHKLTKKTGADAELPDTIERPYISQVIAFDMLYDVEEAKEELQYLFSIIDMFDLSGKDKKQFLQEILQYWILSVKDSKWKTERERRYVLFLYDDYKYKETEFDDTFLKVKTSLFITPDFIMGKNPSRWEIKRQLEAKRKALFSKEYLLCEDCLMQDHDVAIYKQPDECPICGSKNIRMVYRKTP
;
A
#
# COMPACT_ATOMS: atom_id res chain seq x y z
N MET A 1 22.72 3.12 9.99
CA MET A 1 23.23 2.63 8.70
C MET A 1 23.55 3.86 7.89
N GLU A 2 24.79 4.31 7.97
CA GLU A 2 25.33 5.25 6.99
C GLU A 2 25.42 4.48 5.67
N TYR A 3 24.71 4.98 4.68
CA TYR A 3 25.02 4.67 3.30
C TYR A 3 25.63 5.96 2.77
N GLU A 4 26.94 5.95 2.53
CA GLU A 4 27.46 6.82 1.49
C GLU A 4 26.57 6.58 0.28
N LYS A 5 26.03 7.66 -0.29
CA LYS A 5 25.53 7.65 -1.66
C LYS A 5 26.71 7.07 -2.44
N SER A 6 26.73 5.78 -2.76
CA SER A 6 27.71 5.27 -3.71
C SER A 6 27.27 5.96 -4.99
N VAL A 7 27.80 7.15 -5.24
CA VAL A 7 27.41 7.99 -6.36
C VAL A 7 27.99 7.27 -7.57
N VAL A 8 27.24 6.27 -8.05
CA VAL A 8 27.42 5.76 -9.40
C VAL A 8 27.02 6.95 -10.27
N GLU A 9 28.01 7.68 -10.79
CA GLU A 9 27.74 8.85 -11.61
C GLU A 9 27.14 8.38 -12.95
N LYS A 10 26.04 9.03 -13.35
CA LYS A 10 25.42 8.78 -14.64
C LYS A 10 26.38 9.26 -15.75
N PRO A 11 26.74 8.42 -16.74
CA PRO A 11 27.59 8.86 -17.84
C PRO A 11 26.97 10.01 -18.64
N GLU A 12 27.81 10.94 -19.10
CA GLU A 12 27.38 12.04 -19.95
C GLU A 12 26.81 11.51 -21.29
N LYS A 13 25.58 11.91 -21.66
CA LYS A 13 24.81 11.44 -22.85
C LYS A 13 24.26 10.01 -22.78
N TRP A 14 24.02 9.49 -21.58
CA TRP A 14 23.36 8.20 -21.36
C TRP A 14 21.90 8.20 -21.86
N PRO A 15 21.51 7.36 -22.83
CA PRO A 15 20.13 7.29 -23.28
C PRO A 15 19.25 6.74 -22.15
N ALA A 16 18.42 7.61 -21.58
CA ALA A 16 17.52 7.23 -20.50
C ALA A 16 16.38 6.36 -21.05
N ASN A 17 16.13 5.23 -20.38
CA ASN A 17 14.87 4.52 -20.55
C ASN A 17 13.80 5.21 -19.67
N ALA A 18 12.52 4.95 -19.95
CA ALA A 18 11.44 5.61 -19.20
C ALA A 18 11.48 5.30 -17.69
N HIS A 19 11.93 4.11 -17.28
CA HIS A 19 12.03 3.72 -15.88
C HIS A 19 13.06 4.57 -15.12
N GLU A 20 14.25 4.74 -15.68
CA GLU A 20 15.33 5.57 -15.13
C GLU A 20 14.85 7.02 -14.95
N GLN A 21 14.10 7.57 -15.92
CA GLN A 21 13.53 8.92 -15.80
C GLN A 21 12.54 9.05 -14.64
N VAL A 22 11.66 8.06 -14.46
CA VAL A 22 10.70 8.06 -13.34
C VAL A 22 11.42 7.91 -12.01
N LEU A 23 12.43 7.05 -11.92
CA LEU A 23 13.26 6.89 -10.74
C LEU A 23 14.00 8.19 -10.36
N GLU A 24 14.56 8.91 -11.34
CA GLU A 24 15.18 10.22 -11.12
C GLU A 24 14.16 11.28 -10.66
N ALA A 25 12.96 11.28 -11.25
CA ALA A 25 11.88 12.16 -10.81
C ALA A 25 11.42 11.84 -9.38
N LEU A 26 11.37 10.57 -8.99
CA LEU A 26 11.05 10.13 -7.64
C LEU A 26 12.11 10.59 -6.63
N CYS A 27 13.39 10.53 -6.97
CA CYS A 27 14.46 11.09 -6.12
C CYS A 27 14.20 12.56 -5.80
N ASN A 28 13.92 13.37 -6.83
CA ASN A 28 13.62 14.79 -6.64
C ASN A 28 12.36 15.01 -5.78
N CYS A 29 11.31 14.21 -5.98
CA CYS A 29 10.07 14.33 -5.20
C CYS A 29 10.25 13.95 -3.73
N VAL A 30 11.08 12.93 -3.46
CA VAL A 30 11.41 12.51 -2.10
C VAL A 30 12.25 13.57 -1.39
N GLU A 31 13.25 14.15 -2.07
CA GLU A 31 14.03 15.28 -1.55
C GLU A 31 13.14 16.52 -1.30
N GLU A 32 12.17 16.80 -2.17
CA GLU A 32 11.21 17.88 -1.97
C GLU A 32 10.28 17.63 -0.77
N PHE A 33 9.81 16.38 -0.59
CA PHE A 33 9.01 15.99 0.56
C PHE A 33 9.80 16.06 1.88
N GLU A 34 11.08 15.66 1.86
CA GLU A 34 11.99 15.77 3.00
C GLU A 34 12.15 17.23 3.45
N ASN A 35 12.43 18.12 2.49
CA ASN A 35 12.70 19.53 2.77
C ASN A 35 11.42 20.32 3.08
N ASN A 36 10.31 19.97 2.45
CA ASN A 36 9.02 20.65 2.63
C ASN A 36 7.86 19.65 2.77
N PRO A 37 7.77 18.94 3.91
CA PRO A 37 6.74 17.93 4.11
C PRO A 37 5.37 18.61 4.21
N SER A 38 4.50 18.34 3.23
CA SER A 38 3.15 18.91 3.10
C SER A 38 2.23 18.01 2.27
N TYR A 39 0.92 18.26 2.32
CA TYR A 39 -0.06 17.55 1.50
C TYR A 39 0.21 17.68 -0.01
N LYS A 40 0.87 18.77 -0.45
CA LYS A 40 1.22 19.02 -1.86
C LYS A 40 2.39 18.17 -2.31
N THR A 41 3.50 18.20 -1.58
CA THR A 41 4.69 17.39 -1.89
C THR A 41 4.37 15.90 -1.80
N ARG A 42 3.52 15.50 -0.83
CA ARG A 42 2.96 14.16 -0.75
C ARG A 42 2.11 13.79 -1.98
N GLU A 43 1.19 14.66 -2.43
CA GLU A 43 0.38 14.38 -3.63
C GLU A 43 1.24 14.17 -4.88
N VAL A 44 2.27 14.99 -5.09
CA VAL A 44 3.17 14.87 -6.24
C VAL A 44 3.90 13.52 -6.20
N LEU A 45 4.49 13.19 -5.06
CA LEU A 45 5.18 11.91 -4.85
C LEU A 45 4.24 10.72 -5.09
N LEU A 46 3.08 10.69 -4.43
CA LEU A 46 2.12 9.59 -4.56
C LEU A 46 1.54 9.47 -5.96
N SER A 47 1.42 10.58 -6.69
CA SER A 47 0.93 10.56 -8.07
C SER A 47 1.89 9.86 -9.03
N LEU A 48 3.19 9.79 -8.70
CA LEU A 48 4.19 9.07 -9.49
C LEU A 48 4.28 7.59 -9.10
N THR A 49 3.99 7.25 -7.83
CA THR A 49 4.12 5.86 -7.33
C THR A 49 2.82 5.06 -7.43
N CYS A 50 1.65 5.71 -7.41
CA CYS A 50 0.36 5.04 -7.43
C CYS A 50 -0.23 5.00 -8.85
N GLU A 51 0.16 3.98 -9.62
CA GLU A 51 -0.51 3.63 -10.87
C GLU A 51 -1.70 2.72 -10.62
N HIS A 52 -2.83 2.97 -11.27
CA HIS A 52 -3.98 2.07 -11.18
C HIS A 52 -4.20 1.28 -12.47
N ASP A 53 -4.20 1.97 -13.62
CA ASP A 53 -4.52 1.33 -14.90
C ASP A 53 -3.31 0.54 -15.39
N LEU A 54 -3.52 -0.68 -15.91
CA LEU A 54 -2.46 -1.60 -16.36
C LEU A 54 -1.56 -0.99 -17.43
N ASN A 55 -2.12 -0.08 -18.22
CA ASN A 55 -1.49 0.55 -19.36
C ASN A 55 -1.07 1.98 -19.10
N GLN A 56 -1.14 2.48 -17.87
CA GLN A 56 -0.70 3.83 -17.50
C GLN A 56 0.82 4.02 -17.70
N HIS A 57 1.59 2.94 -17.56
CA HIS A 57 3.04 2.97 -17.72
C HIS A 57 3.48 3.01 -19.21
N VAL A 58 4.62 3.67 -19.47
CA VAL A 58 5.24 3.77 -20.80
C VAL A 58 6.58 3.02 -20.81
N GLY A 59 6.65 1.91 -21.53
CA GLY A 59 7.88 1.12 -21.71
C GLY A 59 8.75 1.61 -22.88
N ASN A 60 8.94 2.93 -23.03
CA ASN A 60 9.76 3.47 -24.12
C ASN A 60 11.25 3.52 -23.74
N GLY A 61 12.11 3.35 -24.75
CA GLY A 61 13.57 3.43 -24.59
C GLY A 61 14.26 2.07 -24.66
N LEU A 62 15.53 2.03 -24.25
CA LEU A 62 16.34 0.81 -24.29
C LEU A 62 15.97 -0.13 -23.14
N ILE A 63 15.70 -1.40 -23.47
CA ILE A 63 15.52 -2.47 -22.49
C ILE A 63 16.89 -2.82 -21.91
N ARG A 64 17.22 -2.24 -20.76
CA ARG A 64 18.46 -2.49 -20.03
C ARG A 64 18.28 -2.10 -18.57
N VAL A 65 19.08 -2.72 -17.71
CA VAL A 65 19.22 -2.37 -16.30
C VAL A 65 20.68 -2.09 -16.05
N THR A 66 20.98 -1.09 -15.21
CA THR A 66 22.34 -0.62 -14.95
C THR A 66 22.59 -0.57 -13.44
N GLU A 67 23.86 -0.54 -13.03
CA GLU A 67 24.22 -0.36 -11.62
C GLU A 67 23.73 0.99 -11.06
N TYR A 68 23.65 2.03 -11.91
CA TYR A 68 23.07 3.31 -11.56
C TYR A 68 21.58 3.21 -11.22
N GLU A 69 20.80 2.50 -12.05
CA GLU A 69 19.38 2.25 -11.80
C GLU A 69 19.19 1.53 -10.45
N VAL A 70 20.03 0.52 -10.18
CA VAL A 70 20.02 -0.23 -8.93
C VAL A 70 20.37 0.64 -7.73
N ALA A 71 21.37 1.52 -7.87
CA ALA A 71 21.74 2.48 -6.81
C ALA A 71 20.57 3.41 -6.47
N ILE A 72 19.84 3.90 -7.49
CA ILE A 72 18.63 4.73 -7.27
C ILE A 72 17.52 3.91 -6.60
N ILE A 73 17.23 2.70 -7.08
CA ILE A 73 16.20 1.83 -6.47
C ILE A 73 16.50 1.59 -4.99
N ASN A 74 17.75 1.27 -4.66
CA ASN A 74 18.17 1.05 -3.27
C ASN A 74 18.04 2.32 -2.43
N TYR A 75 18.44 3.48 -2.96
CA TYR A 75 18.26 4.76 -2.28
C TYR A 75 16.78 5.04 -1.99
N LEU A 76 15.91 4.91 -2.99
CA LEU A 76 14.46 5.12 -2.83
C LEU A 76 13.85 4.12 -1.85
N TYR A 77 14.31 2.88 -1.82
CA TYR A 77 13.85 1.88 -0.86
C TYR A 77 14.25 2.24 0.58
N LEU A 78 15.49 2.70 0.79
CA LEU A 78 15.97 3.17 2.10
C LEU A 78 15.16 4.38 2.58
N VAL A 79 14.94 5.36 1.71
CA VAL A 79 14.18 6.56 2.07
C VAL A 79 12.69 6.24 2.28
N GLY A 80 12.13 5.35 1.47
CA GLY A 80 10.77 4.83 1.66
C GLY A 80 10.59 4.17 3.03
N ASN A 81 11.60 3.47 3.52
CA ASN A 81 11.62 2.94 4.89
C ASN A 81 11.76 4.05 5.94
N ALA A 82 12.68 4.99 5.74
CA ALA A 82 12.94 6.07 6.69
C ALA A 82 11.73 7.00 6.89
N TYR A 83 10.99 7.29 5.82
CA TYR A 83 9.84 8.21 5.81
C TYR A 83 8.49 7.49 5.78
N GLN A 84 8.49 6.16 5.94
CA GLN A 84 7.28 5.32 5.92
C GLN A 84 6.40 5.54 4.68
N ILE A 85 7.02 5.75 3.51
CA ILE A 85 6.30 5.94 2.24
C ILE A 85 6.02 4.55 1.64
N THR A 86 4.94 3.92 2.10
CA THR A 86 4.54 2.56 1.69
C THR A 86 4.35 2.43 0.18
N SER A 87 3.73 3.41 -0.47
CA SER A 87 3.53 3.40 -1.93
C SER A 87 4.80 3.47 -2.75
N LEU A 88 5.85 4.10 -2.23
CA LEU A 88 7.14 4.09 -2.90
C LEU A 88 7.73 2.68 -2.87
N LYS A 89 7.65 1.99 -1.74
CA LYS A 89 8.16 0.61 -1.62
C LYS A 89 7.38 -0.35 -2.53
N THR A 90 6.04 -0.33 -2.50
CA THR A 90 5.23 -1.17 -3.39
C THR A 90 5.49 -0.85 -4.86
N TYR A 91 5.64 0.43 -5.22
CA TYR A 91 6.03 0.84 -6.58
C TYR A 91 7.37 0.22 -7.03
N LEU A 92 8.40 0.20 -6.18
CA LEU A 92 9.69 -0.40 -6.53
C LEU A 92 9.58 -1.90 -6.81
N TYR A 93 8.78 -2.65 -6.04
CA TYR A 93 8.50 -4.06 -6.33
C TYR A 93 7.76 -4.23 -7.67
N ASN A 94 6.78 -3.36 -7.96
CA ASN A 94 6.08 -3.36 -9.24
C ASN A 94 7.01 -3.04 -10.42
N LEU A 95 7.94 -2.11 -10.24
CA LEU A 95 8.94 -1.78 -11.25
C LEU A 95 9.84 -2.98 -11.55
N ILE A 96 10.35 -3.65 -10.52
CA ILE A 96 11.16 -4.88 -10.66
C ILE A 96 10.40 -5.95 -11.43
N THR A 97 9.11 -6.17 -11.11
CA THR A 97 8.22 -7.09 -11.83
C THR A 97 8.14 -6.74 -13.33
N GLN A 98 7.88 -5.47 -13.64
CA GLN A 98 7.76 -5.01 -15.02
C GLN A 98 9.06 -5.20 -15.81
N VAL A 99 10.20 -4.78 -15.23
CA VAL A 99 11.52 -4.91 -15.84
C VAL A 99 11.90 -6.37 -16.05
N THR A 100 11.69 -7.23 -15.04
CA THR A 100 11.96 -8.67 -15.14
C THR A 100 11.14 -9.33 -16.25
N ARG A 101 9.86 -8.95 -16.38
CA ARG A 101 9.00 -9.43 -17.46
C ARG A 101 9.48 -8.95 -18.84
N LEU A 102 9.89 -7.69 -18.96
CA LEU A 102 10.43 -7.14 -20.20
C LEU A 102 11.74 -7.82 -20.60
N GLN A 103 12.63 -8.10 -19.64
CA GLN A 103 13.87 -8.84 -19.88
C GLN A 103 13.57 -10.23 -20.45
N LYS A 104 12.61 -10.95 -19.86
CA LYS A 104 12.17 -12.24 -20.40
C LYS A 104 11.66 -12.13 -21.84
N ILE A 105 10.88 -11.10 -22.15
CA ILE A 105 10.37 -10.89 -23.52
C ILE A 105 11.54 -10.59 -24.46
N ALA A 106 12.49 -9.75 -24.04
CA ALA A 106 13.69 -9.42 -24.80
C ALA A 106 14.57 -10.66 -25.09
N SER A 107 14.69 -11.57 -24.12
CA SER A 107 15.48 -12.80 -24.26
C SER A 107 14.96 -13.72 -25.36
N TRP A 108 13.65 -13.68 -25.66
CA TRP A 108 13.06 -14.42 -26.78
C TRP A 108 13.50 -13.88 -28.14
N TYR A 109 13.78 -12.57 -28.23
CA TYR A 109 14.27 -11.97 -29.47
C TYR A 109 15.75 -12.29 -29.71
N ASP A 110 16.59 -12.36 -28.67
CA ASP A 110 18.01 -12.71 -28.82
C ASP A 110 18.22 -14.08 -29.48
N ALA A 111 17.32 -15.05 -29.20
CA ALA A 111 17.29 -16.35 -29.85
C ALA A 111 16.98 -16.28 -31.36
N VAL A 112 16.28 -15.25 -31.82
CA VAL A 112 15.92 -15.04 -33.23
C VAL A 112 17.06 -14.38 -34.02
N ILE A 113 17.96 -13.63 -33.36
CA ILE A 113 19.05 -12.86 -34.01
C ILE A 113 20.43 -13.55 -33.96
N ASN A 114 20.49 -14.85 -33.61
CA ASN A 114 21.73 -15.64 -33.53
C ASN A 114 22.83 -15.01 -32.64
N LYS A 115 22.46 -14.27 -31.60
CA LYS A 115 23.41 -13.97 -30.52
C LYS A 115 23.62 -15.28 -29.74
N LYS A 116 24.89 -15.68 -29.56
CA LYS A 116 25.27 -16.89 -28.84
C LYS A 116 24.58 -16.93 -27.46
N GLU A 117 24.05 -18.10 -27.12
CA GLU A 117 23.44 -18.40 -25.83
C GLU A 117 24.35 -17.96 -24.68
N GLY A 118 23.85 -16.99 -23.91
CA GLY A 118 24.42 -16.53 -22.67
C GLY A 118 23.33 -15.77 -21.94
N ASP A 119 22.90 -16.32 -20.80
CA ASP A 119 22.16 -15.71 -19.68
C ASP A 119 21.18 -14.54 -19.94
N SER A 120 20.53 -14.49 -21.09
CA SER A 120 19.69 -13.36 -21.52
C SER A 120 18.41 -13.19 -20.68
N LEU A 121 18.10 -14.17 -19.84
CA LEU A 121 17.02 -14.12 -18.85
C LEU A 121 17.44 -13.39 -17.56
N ARG A 122 18.74 -13.37 -17.25
CA ARG A 122 19.28 -12.83 -16.00
C ARG A 122 19.45 -11.33 -16.05
N ILE A 123 19.19 -10.68 -14.91
CA ILE A 123 19.43 -9.26 -14.71
C ILE A 123 20.54 -9.14 -13.67
N LEU A 124 21.79 -9.32 -14.13
CA LEU A 124 22.96 -9.34 -13.25
C LEU A 124 23.02 -8.13 -12.29
N PRO A 125 22.72 -6.89 -12.72
CA PRO A 125 22.68 -5.76 -11.78
C PRO A 125 21.68 -5.94 -10.63
N TYR A 126 20.50 -6.53 -10.89
CA TYR A 126 19.51 -6.80 -9.84
C TYR A 126 19.98 -7.89 -8.88
N GLU A 127 20.55 -8.96 -9.40
CA GLU A 127 21.02 -10.09 -8.60
C GLU A 127 22.22 -9.72 -7.72
N GLN A 128 23.08 -8.81 -8.18
CA GLN A 128 24.31 -8.43 -7.47
C GLN A 128 24.13 -7.18 -6.60
N GLY A 129 23.28 -6.24 -7.01
CA GLY A 129 23.23 -4.92 -6.39
C GLY A 129 21.95 -4.58 -5.62
N LEU A 130 20.80 -5.21 -5.88
CA LEU A 130 19.57 -4.86 -5.15
C LEU A 130 19.70 -5.21 -3.66
N MET A 131 19.12 -4.36 -2.81
CA MET A 131 18.92 -4.68 -1.41
C MET A 131 18.14 -5.99 -1.25
N LEU A 132 18.49 -6.76 -0.21
CA LEU A 132 18.08 -8.15 -0.06
C LEU A 132 16.56 -8.40 -0.18
N PRO A 133 15.65 -7.59 0.41
CA PRO A 133 14.21 -7.76 0.22
C PRO A 133 13.77 -7.67 -1.25
N LEU A 134 14.30 -6.69 -2.00
CA LEU A 134 14.00 -6.46 -3.41
C LEU A 134 14.62 -7.55 -4.30
N ARG A 135 15.85 -7.96 -3.96
CA ARG A 135 16.55 -9.05 -4.66
C ARG A 135 15.83 -10.38 -4.51
N LEU A 136 15.40 -10.71 -3.29
CA LEU A 136 14.67 -11.95 -3.01
C LEU A 136 13.39 -12.01 -3.85
N TYR A 137 12.66 -10.91 -3.90
CA TYR A 137 11.47 -10.76 -4.73
C TYR A 137 11.78 -10.91 -6.23
N HIS A 138 12.84 -10.27 -6.74
CA HIS A 138 13.26 -10.40 -8.13
C HIS A 138 13.53 -11.87 -8.51
N LEU A 139 14.30 -12.58 -7.70
CA LEU A 139 14.65 -13.99 -7.94
C LEU A 139 13.40 -14.89 -7.96
N ALA A 140 12.51 -14.69 -6.99
CA ALA A 140 11.24 -15.41 -6.93
C ALA A 140 10.36 -15.12 -8.16
N TYR A 141 10.24 -13.85 -8.55
CA TYR A 141 9.41 -13.45 -9.67
C TYR A 141 9.98 -13.91 -11.01
N GLN A 142 11.30 -13.81 -11.20
CA GLN A 142 11.99 -14.29 -12.40
C GLN A 142 11.73 -15.79 -12.60
N LYS A 143 11.90 -16.59 -11.55
CA LYS A 143 11.63 -18.03 -11.59
C LYS A 143 10.15 -18.31 -11.87
N PHE A 144 9.24 -17.66 -11.14
CA PHE A 144 7.80 -17.74 -11.36
C PHE A 144 7.41 -17.45 -12.81
N THR A 145 7.89 -16.34 -13.38
CA THR A 145 7.50 -15.95 -14.73
C THR A 145 8.10 -16.85 -15.80
N VAL A 146 9.25 -17.50 -15.55
CA VAL A 146 9.92 -18.41 -16.50
C VAL A 146 9.27 -19.79 -16.47
N GLU A 147 9.17 -20.42 -15.30
CA GLU A 147 8.67 -21.79 -15.15
C GLU A 147 7.15 -21.88 -15.33
N LYS A 148 6.37 -20.96 -14.76
CA LYS A 148 4.89 -20.94 -14.81
C LYS A 148 4.17 -22.20 -14.32
N GLU A 149 4.84 -23.10 -13.61
CA GLU A 149 4.25 -24.35 -13.09
C GLU A 149 3.66 -24.19 -11.68
N ARG A 150 4.10 -23.16 -10.94
CA ARG A 150 3.78 -22.93 -9.53
C ARG A 150 3.27 -21.52 -9.31
N SER A 151 2.56 -21.31 -8.21
CA SER A 151 2.14 -19.97 -7.80
C SER A 151 3.35 -19.11 -7.41
N PHE A 152 3.14 -17.79 -7.36
CA PHE A 152 4.21 -16.89 -6.94
C PHE A 152 4.61 -17.12 -5.47
N ALA A 153 3.63 -17.42 -4.59
CA ALA A 153 3.90 -17.75 -3.20
C ALA A 153 4.78 -19.00 -3.06
N GLU A 154 4.47 -20.06 -3.82
CA GLU A 154 5.26 -21.30 -3.83
C GLU A 154 6.69 -21.06 -4.31
N GLN A 155 6.88 -20.27 -5.35
CA GLN A 155 8.20 -19.94 -5.88
C GLN A 155 9.02 -19.11 -4.89
N LEU A 156 8.37 -18.13 -4.25
CA LEU A 156 8.99 -17.33 -3.21
C LEU A 156 9.47 -18.20 -2.03
N MET A 157 8.61 -19.09 -1.54
CA MET A 157 8.99 -20.02 -0.46
C MET A 157 10.15 -20.93 -0.86
N GLU A 158 10.15 -21.42 -2.10
CA GLU A 158 11.23 -22.28 -2.58
C GLU A 158 12.57 -21.54 -2.64
N ILE A 159 12.59 -20.30 -3.17
CA ILE A 159 13.80 -19.48 -3.20
C ILE A 159 14.32 -19.28 -1.78
N VAL A 160 13.46 -18.87 -0.83
CA VAL A 160 13.83 -18.65 0.56
C VAL A 160 14.39 -19.91 1.21
N LYS A 161 13.70 -21.05 1.07
CA LYS A 161 14.15 -22.34 1.63
C LYS A 161 15.51 -22.76 1.09
N ARG A 162 15.72 -22.67 -0.23
CA ARG A 162 17.02 -22.97 -0.85
C ARG A 162 18.12 -22.02 -0.39
N THR A 163 17.81 -20.73 -0.18
CA THR A 163 18.81 -19.79 0.34
C THR A 163 19.18 -20.11 1.78
N ILE A 164 18.22 -20.48 2.63
CA ILE A 164 18.49 -20.91 4.02
C ILE A 164 19.36 -22.16 4.04
N GLU A 165 19.11 -23.15 3.18
CA GLU A 165 19.92 -24.38 3.07
C GLU A 165 21.40 -24.10 2.71
N GLN A 166 21.67 -22.95 2.09
CA GLN A 166 23.02 -22.52 1.71
C GLN A 166 23.70 -21.64 2.76
N CYS A 167 22.97 -21.16 3.77
CA CYS A 167 23.53 -20.32 4.82
C CYS A 167 24.55 -21.09 5.67
N GLN A 168 25.70 -20.46 5.94
CA GLN A 168 26.81 -21.06 6.67
C GLN A 168 26.88 -20.63 8.14
N ASN A 169 26.27 -19.51 8.49
CA ASN A 169 26.37 -18.89 9.80
C ASN A 169 25.03 -18.24 10.22
N GLU A 170 24.93 -17.88 11.51
CA GLU A 170 23.73 -17.24 12.07
C GLU A 170 23.46 -15.87 11.41
N ASP A 171 24.49 -15.06 11.12
CA ASP A 171 24.32 -13.73 10.51
C ASP A 171 23.63 -13.79 9.13
N GLU A 172 23.92 -14.81 8.32
CA GLU A 172 23.27 -15.02 7.02
C GLU A 172 21.79 -15.40 7.17
N VAL A 173 21.46 -16.21 8.18
CA VAL A 173 20.07 -16.54 8.51
C VAL A 173 19.33 -15.29 8.98
N ASP A 174 19.99 -14.42 9.73
CA ASP A 174 19.41 -13.18 10.23
C ASP A 174 19.07 -12.22 9.10
N LEU A 175 19.98 -12.06 8.14
CA LEU A 175 19.76 -11.23 6.96
C LEU A 175 18.59 -11.73 6.10
N ILE A 176 18.51 -13.04 5.86
CA ILE A 176 17.41 -13.62 5.08
C ILE A 176 16.08 -13.53 5.82
N THR A 177 16.06 -13.75 7.13
CA THR A 177 14.88 -13.57 7.97
C THR A 177 14.37 -12.14 7.88
N TYR A 178 15.25 -11.16 8.10
CA TYR A 178 14.90 -9.74 7.97
C TYR A 178 14.38 -9.41 6.58
N ALA A 179 15.04 -9.91 5.53
CA ALA A 179 14.66 -9.59 4.16
C ALA A 179 13.29 -10.17 3.78
N TYR A 180 13.00 -11.39 4.22
CA TYR A 180 11.72 -12.04 4.00
C TYR A 180 10.59 -11.30 4.72
N SER A 181 10.75 -11.01 6.02
CA SER A 181 9.77 -10.26 6.81
C SER A 181 9.55 -8.85 6.27
N SER A 182 10.62 -8.15 5.90
CA SER A 182 10.51 -6.79 5.34
C SER A 182 9.77 -6.79 4.02
N MET A 183 10.06 -7.76 3.15
CA MET A 183 9.38 -7.89 1.86
C MET A 183 7.89 -8.25 2.03
N LEU A 184 7.55 -9.20 2.91
CA LEU A 184 6.15 -9.54 3.20
C LEU A 184 5.39 -8.33 3.77
N PHE A 185 6.01 -7.60 4.69
CA PHE A 185 5.45 -6.36 5.23
C PHE A 185 5.22 -5.33 4.13
N ASP A 186 6.20 -5.11 3.25
CA ASP A 186 6.10 -4.13 2.18
C ASP A 186 4.96 -4.45 1.21
N ILE A 187 4.88 -5.69 0.71
CA ILE A 187 3.82 -6.08 -0.23
C ILE A 187 2.44 -6.18 0.43
N SER A 188 2.35 -6.35 1.76
CA SER A 188 1.06 -6.26 2.48
C SER A 188 0.41 -4.87 2.35
N ASN A 189 1.21 -3.84 2.06
CA ASN A 189 0.73 -2.47 1.90
C ASN A 189 0.14 -2.19 0.50
N MET A 190 -0.09 -3.22 -0.32
CA MET A 190 -0.77 -3.11 -1.62
C MET A 190 -2.04 -2.25 -1.58
N HIS A 191 -2.26 -1.50 -2.66
CA HIS A 191 -3.36 -0.55 -2.86
C HIS A 191 -4.54 -1.14 -3.64
N GLY A 192 -4.37 -2.26 -4.34
CA GLY A 192 -5.48 -2.94 -5.02
C GLY A 192 -5.02 -3.90 -6.11
N SER A 193 -5.88 -4.83 -6.51
CA SER A 193 -5.43 -5.96 -7.33
C SER A 193 -4.97 -5.60 -8.73
N LYS A 194 -5.57 -4.57 -9.35
CA LYS A 194 -5.45 -4.41 -10.80
C LYS A 194 -3.99 -4.37 -11.27
N ARG A 195 -3.14 -3.61 -10.57
CA ARG A 195 -1.69 -3.55 -10.81
C ARG A 195 -0.90 -4.55 -9.98
N GLU A 196 -1.38 -4.87 -8.79
CA GLU A 196 -0.64 -5.59 -7.75
C GLU A 196 -1.14 -7.03 -7.57
N LYS A 197 -1.81 -7.57 -8.59
CA LYS A 197 -2.49 -8.87 -8.60
C LYS A 197 -1.63 -10.03 -8.10
N LEU A 198 -0.33 -9.93 -8.32
CA LEU A 198 0.64 -10.92 -7.91
C LEU A 198 0.65 -11.15 -6.38
N TRP A 199 0.17 -10.19 -5.60
CA TRP A 199 0.15 -10.21 -4.13
C TRP A 199 -1.23 -10.56 -3.55
N GLU A 200 -2.21 -10.92 -4.40
CA GLU A 200 -3.49 -11.50 -3.99
C GLU A 200 -3.32 -12.98 -3.60
N PHE A 201 -2.72 -13.22 -2.45
CA PHE A 201 -2.50 -14.57 -1.97
C PHE A 201 -3.79 -15.23 -1.46
N THR A 202 -4.01 -16.50 -1.75
CA THR A 202 -5.13 -17.23 -1.13
C THR A 202 -4.93 -17.38 0.39
N ARG A 203 -5.96 -17.79 1.13
CA ARG A 203 -5.85 -18.07 2.57
C ARG A 203 -4.79 -19.15 2.85
N GLU A 204 -4.68 -20.15 1.99
CA GLU A 204 -3.69 -21.23 2.08
C GLU A 204 -2.27 -20.73 1.77
N GLU A 205 -2.12 -19.88 0.75
CA GLU A 205 -0.83 -19.27 0.40
C GLU A 205 -0.35 -18.33 1.51
N LEU A 206 -1.22 -17.45 2.01
CA LEU A 206 -0.92 -16.56 3.15
C LEU A 206 -0.51 -17.36 4.39
N TYR A 207 -1.25 -18.43 4.71
CA TYR A 207 -0.91 -19.30 5.83
C TYR A 207 0.49 -19.88 5.65
N SER A 208 0.80 -20.40 4.46
CA SER A 208 2.11 -21.02 4.15
C SER A 208 3.27 -20.01 4.20
N LEU A 209 3.05 -18.78 3.72
CA LEU A 209 4.04 -17.70 3.78
C LEU A 209 4.32 -17.29 5.23
N ILE A 210 3.28 -17.11 6.04
CA ILE A 210 3.45 -16.73 7.46
C ILE A 210 4.01 -17.91 8.27
N GLU A 211 3.68 -19.16 7.93
CA GLU A 211 4.30 -20.33 8.54
C GLU A 211 5.81 -20.37 8.31
N LEU A 212 6.26 -20.03 7.09
CA LEU A 212 7.68 -19.91 6.78
C LEU A 212 8.34 -18.76 7.57
N GLU A 213 7.64 -17.62 7.71
CA GLU A 213 8.11 -16.49 8.53
C GLU A 213 8.27 -16.89 10.00
N ALA A 214 7.30 -17.60 10.58
CA ALA A 214 7.37 -18.09 11.96
C ALA A 214 8.55 -19.06 12.17
N LYS A 215 8.79 -19.95 11.19
CA LYS A 215 9.96 -20.86 11.18
C LYS A 215 11.28 -20.08 11.16
N LEU A 216 11.38 -19.06 10.30
CA LEU A 216 12.55 -18.19 10.20
C LEU A 216 12.84 -17.43 11.50
N LEU A 217 11.82 -16.81 12.09
CA LEU A 217 11.95 -16.10 13.36
C LEU A 217 12.42 -17.02 14.48
N LYS A 218 11.92 -18.26 14.51
CA LYS A 218 12.38 -19.28 15.46
C LYS A 218 13.85 -19.65 15.25
N MET A 219 14.29 -19.84 14.00
CA MET A 219 15.69 -20.13 13.67
C MET A 219 16.63 -18.99 14.12
N ASN A 220 16.19 -17.74 13.94
CA ASN A 220 16.90 -16.51 14.35
C ASN A 220 16.73 -16.20 15.86
N LYS A 221 16.00 -17.02 16.64
CA LYS A 221 15.71 -16.76 18.07
C LYS A 221 15.06 -15.36 18.29
N GLN A 222 14.35 -14.84 17.29
CA GLN A 222 13.64 -13.56 17.36
C GLN A 222 12.22 -13.80 17.84
N ALA A 223 11.87 -13.21 18.98
CA ALA A 223 10.53 -13.33 19.55
C ALA A 223 9.53 -12.45 18.78
N ALA A 224 8.44 -13.06 18.30
CA ALA A 224 7.39 -12.39 17.55
C ALA A 224 6.66 -11.29 18.36
N ASN A 225 6.69 -11.35 19.69
CA ASN A 225 6.04 -10.40 20.59
C ASN A 225 6.96 -9.25 21.06
N VAL A 226 8.19 -9.14 20.54
CA VAL A 226 9.15 -8.09 20.91
C VAL A 226 9.35 -7.09 19.76
N ARG A 227 9.48 -5.80 20.07
CA ARG A 227 9.75 -4.76 19.08
C ARG A 227 11.21 -4.86 18.58
N PRO A 228 11.50 -4.63 17.30
CA PRO A 228 10.59 -4.10 16.27
C PRO A 228 9.68 -5.16 15.60
N THR A 229 10.05 -6.44 15.64
CA THR A 229 9.36 -7.55 14.95
C THR A 229 7.86 -7.58 15.21
N LYS A 230 7.42 -7.41 16.46
CA LYS A 230 6.01 -7.34 16.83
C LYS A 230 5.22 -6.32 16.00
N GLY A 231 5.78 -5.12 15.81
CA GLY A 231 5.11 -4.05 15.07
C GLY A 231 4.96 -4.40 13.58
N VAL A 232 6.01 -4.98 12.99
CA VAL A 232 6.00 -5.47 11.61
C VAL A 232 4.92 -6.53 11.41
N LEU A 233 4.92 -7.56 12.26
CA LEU A 233 3.97 -8.68 12.17
C LEU A 233 2.52 -8.22 12.37
N MET A 234 2.24 -7.39 13.37
CA MET A 234 0.87 -6.92 13.64
C MET A 234 0.24 -6.22 12.45
N ILE A 235 1.01 -5.35 11.81
CA ILE A 235 0.55 -4.64 10.63
C ILE A 235 0.45 -5.58 9.44
N GLN A 236 1.49 -6.37 9.17
CA GLN A 236 1.53 -7.26 8.03
C GLN A 236 0.34 -8.24 8.06
N ILE A 237 0.10 -8.87 9.21
CA ILE A 237 -1.02 -9.79 9.43
C ILE A 237 -2.35 -9.05 9.27
N SER A 238 -2.49 -7.87 9.89
CA SER A 238 -3.73 -7.09 9.76
C SER A 238 -4.00 -6.69 8.32
N ASN A 239 -3.00 -6.20 7.61
CA ASN A 239 -3.10 -5.82 6.20
C ASN A 239 -3.51 -7.02 5.34
N PHE A 240 -2.78 -8.13 5.41
CA PHE A 240 -3.11 -9.29 4.57
C PHE A 240 -4.50 -9.84 4.88
N ILE A 241 -4.83 -10.07 6.15
CA ILE A 241 -6.09 -10.74 6.47
C ILE A 241 -7.29 -9.81 6.24
N LEU A 242 -7.21 -8.56 6.69
CA LEU A 242 -8.33 -7.62 6.59
C LEU A 242 -8.55 -7.12 5.15
N LYS A 243 -7.48 -6.91 4.37
CA LYS A 243 -7.63 -6.47 2.96
C LYS A 243 -8.06 -7.61 2.04
N SER A 244 -7.63 -8.84 2.31
CA SER A 244 -8.00 -10.02 1.49
C SER A 244 -9.47 -10.41 1.61
N ARG A 245 -10.21 -9.85 2.58
CA ARG A 245 -11.67 -10.01 2.68
C ARG A 245 -12.33 -9.71 1.35
N HIS A 246 -13.22 -10.60 0.94
CA HIS A 246 -13.91 -10.52 -0.34
C HIS A 246 -12.97 -10.40 -1.57
N GLY A 247 -11.77 -10.99 -1.50
CA GLY A 247 -10.85 -11.12 -2.64
C GLY A 247 -10.08 -9.84 -2.98
N TYR A 248 -9.46 -9.18 -1.99
CA TYR A 248 -8.54 -8.03 -2.18
C TYR A 248 -9.11 -6.78 -2.87
N ASN A 249 -10.42 -6.77 -3.09
CA ASN A 249 -11.24 -5.64 -3.47
C ASN A 249 -10.86 -4.89 -4.78
N ASP A 250 -11.54 -5.26 -5.87
CA ASP A 250 -11.49 -4.58 -7.18
C ASP A 250 -12.51 -3.44 -7.38
N ASP A 251 -13.37 -3.16 -6.38
CA ASP A 251 -14.42 -2.16 -6.53
C ASP A 251 -13.87 -0.73 -6.36
N PHE A 252 -14.55 0.23 -7.01
CA PHE A 252 -14.32 1.65 -6.75
C PHE A 252 -14.69 2.03 -5.32
N ILE A 253 -13.88 2.89 -4.72
CA ILE A 253 -14.06 3.39 -3.36
C ILE A 253 -14.62 4.81 -3.43
N CYS A 254 -15.76 5.05 -2.79
CA CYS A 254 -16.51 6.29 -2.92
C CYS A 254 -16.68 7.01 -1.57
N LYS A 255 -16.50 8.33 -1.58
CA LYS A 255 -16.94 9.20 -0.48
C LYS A 255 -18.16 9.99 -0.94
N TYR A 256 -19.23 9.90 -0.15
CA TYR A 256 -20.43 10.72 -0.31
C TYR A 256 -20.33 11.92 0.64
N LEU A 257 -20.58 13.11 0.11
CA LEU A 257 -20.55 14.36 0.87
C LEU A 257 -21.77 15.24 0.50
N PRO A 258 -22.34 15.98 1.47
CA PRO A 258 -23.30 17.04 1.15
C PRO A 258 -22.61 18.17 0.37
N SER A 259 -23.36 18.91 -0.46
CA SER A 259 -22.82 20.04 -1.24
C SER A 259 -22.01 21.05 -0.43
N GLU A 260 -22.46 21.40 0.78
CA GLU A 260 -21.77 22.38 1.62
C GLU A 260 -20.40 21.88 2.10
N VAL A 261 -20.32 20.60 2.44
CA VAL A 261 -19.06 19.95 2.84
C VAL A 261 -18.14 19.83 1.62
N ALA A 262 -18.65 19.42 0.47
CA ALA A 262 -17.89 19.36 -0.79
C ALA A 262 -17.29 20.71 -1.19
N ARG A 263 -18.01 21.82 -0.96
CA ARG A 263 -17.49 23.19 -1.15
C ARG A 263 -16.38 23.51 -0.15
N SER A 264 -16.60 23.20 1.12
CA SER A 264 -15.66 23.49 2.21
C SER A 264 -14.36 22.70 2.06
N SER A 265 -14.44 21.41 1.72
CA SER A 265 -13.30 20.50 1.51
C SER A 265 -12.32 20.98 0.44
N ILE A 266 -12.82 21.68 -0.59
CA ILE A 266 -11.95 22.28 -1.62
C ILE A 266 -11.32 23.59 -1.14
N SER A 267 -11.96 24.33 -0.24
CA SER A 267 -11.40 25.58 0.28
C SER A 267 -10.34 25.34 1.36
N ASN A 268 -10.56 24.38 2.26
CA ASN A 268 -9.68 24.10 3.38
C ASN A 268 -8.66 22.99 3.08
N HIS A 269 -8.90 22.19 2.04
CA HIS A 269 -8.12 21.00 1.67
C HIS A 269 -8.05 19.98 2.80
N GLN A 270 -9.11 19.80 3.59
CA GLN A 270 -9.11 18.91 4.75
C GLN A 270 -10.06 17.73 4.57
N ILE A 271 -9.66 16.60 5.14
CA ILE A 271 -10.57 15.52 5.54
C ILE A 271 -10.75 15.58 7.05
N TRP A 272 -12.00 15.45 7.50
CA TRP A 272 -12.36 15.45 8.91
C TRP A 272 -12.76 14.03 9.31
N MET A 273 -12.09 13.50 10.32
CA MET A 273 -12.21 12.11 10.76
C MET A 273 -12.68 12.12 12.20
N LYS A 274 -13.80 11.44 12.44
CA LYS A 274 -14.50 11.52 13.72
C LYS A 274 -13.84 10.57 14.71
N LYS A 275 -13.86 10.93 15.99
CA LYS A 275 -13.61 9.97 17.07
C LYS A 275 -14.67 8.87 17.04
N THR A 276 -14.26 7.64 17.36
CA THR A 276 -15.11 6.47 17.28
C THR A 276 -16.35 6.55 18.17
N GLU A 277 -16.25 7.13 19.37
CA GLU A 277 -17.37 7.26 20.30
C GLU A 277 -18.47 8.20 19.80
N LEU A 278 -18.20 8.96 18.74
CA LEU A 278 -19.16 9.88 18.14
C LEU A 278 -19.70 9.36 16.79
N LEU A 279 -19.35 8.16 16.36
CA LEU A 279 -19.88 7.59 15.11
C LEU A 279 -21.38 7.29 15.23
N ASN A 280 -22.05 7.13 14.08
CA ASN A 280 -23.52 7.01 14.02
C ASN A 280 -24.04 5.67 14.57
N ASP A 281 -23.18 4.68 14.75
CA ASP A 281 -23.57 3.37 15.27
C ASP A 281 -23.34 3.28 16.77
N GLU A 282 -24.41 3.14 17.54
CA GLU A 282 -24.34 2.99 19.01
C GLU A 282 -23.67 1.67 19.44
N ARG A 283 -23.49 0.72 18.52
CA ARG A 283 -22.81 -0.57 18.74
C ARG A 283 -21.39 -0.60 18.18
N GLU A 284 -20.84 0.55 17.80
CA GLU A 284 -19.43 0.68 17.42
C GLU A 284 -18.51 0.14 18.53
N GLN A 285 -17.49 -0.65 18.16
CA GLN A 285 -16.58 -1.40 19.05
C GLN A 285 -17.19 -2.51 19.91
N LYS A 286 -18.51 -2.74 19.90
CA LYS A 286 -19.15 -3.74 20.78
C LYS A 286 -19.26 -5.14 20.16
N VAL A 287 -19.40 -5.21 18.83
CA VAL A 287 -19.69 -6.48 18.13
C VAL A 287 -18.61 -7.53 18.39
N ILE A 288 -17.33 -7.19 18.24
CA ILE A 288 -16.24 -8.16 18.48
C ILE A 288 -16.20 -8.61 19.94
N PRO A 289 -16.18 -7.73 20.95
CA PRO A 289 -16.23 -8.16 22.36
C PRO A 289 -17.40 -9.10 22.67
N GLU A 290 -18.59 -8.83 22.14
CA GLU A 290 -19.78 -9.67 22.31
C GLU A 290 -19.57 -11.08 21.73
N LEU A 291 -18.79 -11.26 20.64
CA LEU A 291 -18.46 -12.59 20.11
C LEU A 291 -17.63 -13.44 21.07
N PHE A 292 -16.91 -12.82 22.01
CA PHE A 292 -16.09 -13.50 23.01
C PHE A 292 -16.86 -13.78 24.31
N GLU A 293 -18.12 -13.34 24.44
CA GLU A 293 -18.98 -13.74 25.57
C GLU A 293 -19.36 -15.23 25.51
N ASP A 294 -19.47 -15.78 24.29
CA ASP A 294 -19.63 -17.20 24.03
C ASP A 294 -18.34 -17.77 23.41
N GLU A 295 -17.52 -18.44 24.21
CA GLU A 295 -16.26 -19.04 23.75
C GLU A 295 -16.46 -20.41 23.06
N SER A 296 -17.69 -20.92 22.92
CA SER A 296 -17.94 -22.30 22.42
C SER A 296 -17.49 -22.54 20.98
N TRP A 297 -17.39 -21.48 20.17
CA TRP A 297 -16.92 -21.56 18.79
C TRP A 297 -15.39 -21.48 18.69
N ILE A 298 -14.67 -21.10 19.75
CA ILE A 298 -13.22 -20.87 19.78
C ILE A 298 -12.49 -22.21 19.92
N LYS A 299 -11.49 -22.47 19.07
CA LYS A 299 -10.81 -23.77 18.96
C LYS A 299 -9.50 -23.85 19.75
N TYR A 300 -9.10 -22.75 20.41
CA TYR A 300 -7.77 -22.59 20.99
C TYR A 300 -7.87 -22.28 22.48
N ASP A 301 -7.31 -23.16 23.32
CA ASP A 301 -7.39 -23.05 24.79
C ASP A 301 -6.71 -21.81 25.38
N TRP A 302 -5.76 -21.21 24.65
CA TRP A 302 -5.04 -20.01 25.08
C TRP A 302 -5.85 -18.72 24.92
N ILE A 303 -7.02 -18.78 24.27
CA ILE A 303 -7.93 -17.65 24.06
C ILE A 303 -8.99 -17.67 25.14
N LYS A 304 -8.75 -16.94 26.23
CA LYS A 304 -9.68 -16.78 27.36
C LYS A 304 -9.51 -15.41 27.98
N ASP A 305 -10.58 -14.83 28.51
CA ASP A 305 -10.58 -13.55 29.24
C ASP A 305 -9.86 -12.44 28.46
N ILE A 306 -10.21 -12.25 27.18
CA ILE A 306 -9.58 -11.24 26.31
C ILE A 306 -9.94 -9.83 26.80
N ASP A 307 -8.94 -8.96 26.82
CA ASP A 307 -9.11 -7.56 27.20
C ASP A 307 -9.24 -6.72 25.93
N PHE A 308 -10.37 -6.01 25.84
CA PHE A 308 -10.71 -5.15 24.71
C PHE A 308 -10.59 -3.66 25.06
N ILE A 309 -10.09 -3.30 26.24
CA ILE A 309 -9.90 -1.90 26.63
C ILE A 309 -9.06 -1.20 25.56
N ALA A 310 -9.61 -0.11 25.03
CA ALA A 310 -8.94 0.71 24.04
C ALA A 310 -7.64 1.27 24.62
N THR A 311 -6.53 0.96 23.97
CA THR A 311 -5.19 1.43 24.37
C THR A 311 -4.78 2.73 23.67
N ARG A 312 -5.64 3.26 22.80
CA ARG A 312 -5.39 4.43 21.95
C ARG A 312 -6.70 5.08 21.50
N THR A 313 -6.62 6.35 21.12
CA THR A 313 -7.76 7.05 20.50
C THR A 313 -7.84 6.69 19.02
N TYR A 314 -9.02 6.27 18.56
CA TYR A 314 -9.26 5.91 17.18
C TYR A 314 -9.91 7.05 16.40
N TYR A 315 -9.35 7.37 15.25
CA TYR A 315 -9.96 8.26 14.27
C TYR A 315 -10.26 7.48 13.00
N VAL A 316 -11.49 7.64 12.51
CA VAL A 316 -12.01 6.82 11.42
C VAL A 316 -12.50 7.70 10.28
N SER A 317 -12.21 7.26 9.05
CA SER A 317 -12.88 7.73 7.84
C SER A 317 -13.58 6.59 7.13
N CYS A 318 -14.89 6.71 6.96
CA CYS A 318 -15.74 5.73 6.30
C CYS A 318 -15.95 6.07 4.82
N PHE A 319 -15.72 5.13 3.93
CA PHE A 319 -16.04 5.20 2.50
C PHE A 319 -16.98 4.05 2.15
N SER A 320 -17.55 4.09 0.95
CA SER A 320 -18.50 3.09 0.47
C SER A 320 -18.08 2.54 -0.87
N LYS A 321 -18.33 1.24 -1.10
CA LYS A 321 -18.19 0.60 -2.41
C LYS A 321 -19.46 0.63 -3.24
N ALA A 322 -20.54 1.19 -2.71
CA ALA A 322 -21.79 1.33 -3.45
C ALA A 322 -21.69 2.58 -4.35
N VAL A 323 -21.32 2.41 -5.61
CA VAL A 323 -21.23 3.53 -6.58
C VAL A 323 -22.63 3.98 -6.98
N ASN A 324 -22.86 5.30 -6.98
CA ASN A 324 -24.12 5.93 -7.40
C ASN A 324 -25.38 5.35 -6.71
N ASN A 325 -25.29 5.11 -5.40
CA ASN A 325 -26.36 4.47 -4.64
C ASN A 325 -27.31 5.50 -4.01
N ASN A 326 -28.62 5.35 -4.24
CA ASN A 326 -29.65 6.28 -3.76
C ASN A 326 -29.72 6.38 -2.23
N HIS A 327 -29.56 5.25 -1.51
CA HIS A 327 -29.56 5.23 -0.05
C HIS A 327 -28.35 6.01 0.48
N MET A 328 -27.16 5.80 -0.11
CA MET A 328 -25.96 6.55 0.26
C MET A 328 -26.11 8.05 -0.03
N GLN A 329 -26.65 8.42 -1.18
CA GLN A 329 -26.87 9.83 -1.52
C GLN A 329 -27.84 10.52 -0.57
N SER A 330 -28.92 9.83 -0.18
CA SER A 330 -29.93 10.37 0.72
C SER A 330 -29.44 10.49 2.16
N GLY A 331 -28.61 9.54 2.62
CA GLY A 331 -28.10 9.51 3.99
C GLY A 331 -26.82 10.32 4.21
N TYR A 332 -25.94 10.39 3.22
CA TYR A 332 -24.57 10.93 3.36
C TYR A 332 -24.24 12.09 2.43
N GLY A 333 -25.09 12.37 1.44
CA GLY A 333 -24.98 13.50 0.53
C GLY A 333 -24.76 13.13 -0.93
N GLU A 334 -25.10 14.06 -1.79
CA GLU A 334 -25.25 13.88 -3.24
C GLU A 334 -23.94 14.02 -4.04
N CYS A 335 -22.88 14.57 -3.43
CA CYS A 335 -21.58 14.71 -4.09
C CYS A 335 -20.75 13.45 -3.87
N LEU A 336 -20.46 12.73 -4.95
CA LEU A 336 -19.65 11.51 -4.89
C LEU A 336 -18.23 11.81 -5.39
N TYR A 337 -17.25 11.41 -4.59
CA TYR A 337 -15.82 11.39 -4.94
C TYR A 337 -15.34 9.95 -5.01
N GLY A 338 -14.84 9.54 -6.17
CA GLY A 338 -14.48 8.16 -6.47
C GLY A 338 -12.97 7.97 -6.62
N TYR A 339 -12.50 6.83 -6.15
CA TYR A 339 -11.10 6.39 -6.20
C TYR A 339 -11.04 4.98 -6.75
N LYS A 340 -10.05 4.73 -7.60
CA LYS A 340 -9.86 3.45 -8.27
C LYS A 340 -9.07 2.44 -7.44
N ASN A 341 -8.28 2.90 -6.47
CA ASN A 341 -7.52 2.08 -5.54
C ASN A 341 -7.42 2.72 -4.15
N ASP A 342 -6.75 2.02 -3.23
CA ASP A 342 -6.54 2.45 -1.86
C ASP A 342 -5.44 3.48 -1.65
N ARG A 343 -5.02 4.26 -2.67
CA ARG A 343 -4.11 5.40 -2.44
C ARG A 343 -4.61 6.38 -1.36
N ILE A 344 -5.88 6.28 -1.00
CA ILE A 344 -6.50 6.96 0.15
C ILE A 344 -5.68 6.75 1.43
N VAL A 345 -5.12 5.56 1.68
CA VAL A 345 -4.35 5.26 2.91
C VAL A 345 -3.20 6.25 3.10
N ASP A 346 -2.43 6.52 2.05
CA ASP A 346 -1.29 7.43 2.11
C ASP A 346 -1.73 8.91 2.09
N LEU A 347 -2.85 9.20 1.45
CA LEU A 347 -3.39 10.56 1.33
C LEU A 347 -4.00 11.09 2.63
N ILE A 348 -4.49 10.22 3.51
CA ILE A 348 -5.10 10.64 4.78
C ILE A 348 -4.18 10.43 5.98
N GLY A 349 -3.12 9.63 5.85
CA GLY A 349 -2.12 9.45 6.90
C GLY A 349 -1.41 10.77 7.25
N PRO A 350 -1.51 11.28 8.50
CA PRO A 350 -0.87 12.53 8.90
C PRO A 350 0.63 12.52 8.67
N ILE A 351 1.16 13.68 8.29
CA ILE A 351 2.61 13.83 8.11
C ILE A 351 3.21 14.12 9.48
N GLY A 352 3.87 13.13 10.08
CA GLY A 352 4.54 13.28 11.35
C GLY A 352 6.00 13.69 11.19
N ILE A 353 6.62 14.18 12.26
CA ILE A 353 8.05 14.48 12.32
C ILE A 353 8.70 13.60 13.40
N HIS A 354 9.59 12.70 12.97
CA HIS A 354 10.47 11.97 13.87
C HIS A 354 11.61 12.89 14.31
N LYS A 355 11.83 12.96 15.63
CA LYS A 355 13.08 13.48 16.19
C LYS A 355 13.99 12.32 16.52
N LEU A 356 15.03 12.13 15.71
CA LEU A 356 16.01 11.06 15.90
C LEU A 356 17.22 11.63 16.64
N THR A 357 17.63 10.94 17.70
CA THR A 357 18.81 11.30 18.47
C THR A 357 19.98 10.43 18.07
N LYS A 358 21.14 11.05 17.91
CA LYS A 358 22.40 10.36 17.63
C LYS A 358 22.70 9.32 18.70
N LYS A 359 23.01 8.09 18.28
CA LYS A 359 23.46 7.03 19.19
C LYS A 359 24.92 7.25 19.56
N THR A 360 25.28 6.83 20.77
CA THR A 360 26.68 6.79 21.22
C THR A 360 27.52 5.95 20.25
N GLY A 361 28.59 6.53 19.69
CA GLY A 361 29.47 5.87 18.72
C GLY A 361 29.07 6.03 17.25
N ALA A 362 28.02 6.80 16.93
CA ALA A 362 27.77 7.25 15.56
C ALA A 362 28.79 8.31 15.11
N ASP A 363 28.98 8.49 13.80
CA ASP A 363 29.94 9.42 13.19
C ASP A 363 29.90 10.79 13.87
N ALA A 364 31.06 11.28 14.29
CA ALA A 364 31.25 12.55 14.99
C ALA A 364 30.67 13.75 14.20
N GLU A 365 30.68 13.70 12.87
CA GLU A 365 30.19 14.78 12.00
C GLU A 365 28.66 14.86 11.93
N LEU A 366 27.94 13.79 12.28
CA LEU A 366 26.48 13.82 12.31
C LEU A 366 25.97 14.74 13.43
N PRO A 367 24.93 15.55 13.17
CA PRO A 367 24.31 16.36 14.21
C PRO A 367 23.70 15.49 15.32
N ASP A 368 23.67 16.01 16.55
CA ASP A 368 23.15 15.29 17.73
C ASP A 368 21.69 14.89 17.59
N THR A 369 20.91 15.68 16.84
CA THR A 369 19.52 15.38 16.52
C THR A 369 19.22 15.71 15.08
N ILE A 370 18.44 14.86 14.41
CA ILE A 370 17.87 15.13 13.09
C ILE A 370 16.34 15.02 13.15
N GLU A 371 15.66 15.88 12.41
CA GLU A 371 14.22 15.77 12.17
C GLU A 371 13.97 15.15 10.81
N ARG A 372 13.10 14.13 10.75
CA ARG A 372 12.72 13.44 9.51
C ARG A 372 11.21 13.33 9.39
N PRO A 373 10.60 13.68 8.24
CA PRO A 373 9.18 13.48 8.07
C PRO A 373 8.85 12.00 7.87
N TYR A 374 7.63 11.63 8.23
CA TYR A 374 7.07 10.33 7.88
C TYR A 374 5.57 10.45 7.57
N ILE A 375 5.04 9.51 6.80
CA ILE A 375 3.61 9.36 6.57
C ILE A 375 3.06 8.36 7.58
N SER A 376 2.12 8.80 8.42
CA SER A 376 1.54 7.94 9.44
C SER A 376 0.77 6.78 8.84
N GLN A 377 0.84 5.66 9.52
CA GLN A 377 0.17 4.45 9.10
C GLN A 377 -1.35 4.53 9.22
N VAL A 378 -2.02 3.97 8.22
CA VAL A 378 -3.47 3.82 8.16
C VAL A 378 -3.78 2.37 7.83
N ILE A 379 -4.64 1.75 8.63
CA ILE A 379 -5.19 0.41 8.30
C ILE A 379 -6.50 0.60 7.55
N ALA A 380 -6.65 -0.12 6.45
CA ALA A 380 -7.84 -0.10 5.62
C ALA A 380 -8.45 -1.50 5.52
N PHE A 381 -9.77 -1.59 5.64
CA PHE A 381 -10.49 -2.86 5.54
C PHE A 381 -11.95 -2.69 5.18
N ASP A 382 -12.54 -3.78 4.70
CA ASP A 382 -13.97 -3.86 4.48
C ASP A 382 -14.68 -4.36 5.74
N MET A 383 -15.83 -3.74 6.00
CA MET A 383 -16.68 -4.13 7.12
C MET A 383 -17.36 -5.46 6.85
N LEU A 384 -17.28 -6.37 7.83
CA LEU A 384 -18.12 -7.56 7.84
C LEU A 384 -19.47 -7.24 8.48
N TYR A 385 -20.50 -7.90 7.97
CA TYR A 385 -21.89 -7.73 8.43
C TYR A 385 -22.54 -9.04 8.87
N ASP A 386 -21.80 -10.14 8.78
CA ASP A 386 -22.21 -11.48 9.13
C ASP A 386 -21.36 -12.00 10.29
N VAL A 387 -22.03 -12.55 11.30
CA VAL A 387 -21.38 -13.01 12.54
C VAL A 387 -20.57 -14.27 12.31
N GLU A 388 -21.05 -15.19 11.47
CA GLU A 388 -20.34 -16.44 11.21
C GLU A 388 -19.11 -16.18 10.34
N GLU A 389 -19.21 -15.28 9.35
CA GLU A 389 -18.04 -14.81 8.58
C GLU A 389 -17.00 -14.14 9.50
N ALA A 390 -17.43 -13.33 10.47
CA ALA A 390 -16.52 -12.73 11.45
C ALA A 390 -15.83 -13.77 12.35
N LYS A 391 -16.54 -14.82 12.76
CA LYS A 391 -15.95 -15.95 13.53
C LYS A 391 -14.93 -16.73 12.70
N GLU A 392 -15.23 -16.99 11.42
CA GLU A 392 -14.30 -17.67 10.50
C GLU A 392 -13.01 -16.86 10.33
N GLU A 393 -13.11 -15.55 10.16
CA GLU A 393 -11.97 -14.63 10.05
C GLU A 393 -11.13 -14.60 11.32
N LEU A 394 -11.78 -14.57 12.49
CA LEU A 394 -11.09 -14.64 13.78
C LEU A 394 -10.41 -16.01 13.98
N GLN A 395 -11.05 -17.12 13.60
CA GLN A 395 -10.43 -18.44 13.64
C GLN A 395 -9.19 -18.52 12.76
N TYR A 396 -9.24 -17.93 11.57
CA TYR A 396 -8.08 -17.84 10.71
C TYR A 396 -6.95 -17.04 11.38
N LEU A 397 -7.26 -15.87 11.95
CA LEU A 397 -6.28 -15.09 12.72
C LEU A 397 -5.68 -15.88 13.89
N PHE A 398 -6.50 -16.64 14.63
CA PHE A 398 -6.02 -17.48 15.73
C PHE A 398 -5.04 -18.54 15.25
N SER A 399 -5.34 -19.19 14.12
CA SER A 399 -4.44 -20.15 13.50
C SER A 399 -3.11 -19.52 13.10
N ILE A 400 -3.11 -18.27 12.64
CA ILE A 400 -1.90 -17.52 12.30
C ILE A 400 -1.06 -17.25 13.55
N ILE A 401 -1.67 -16.77 14.63
CA ILE A 401 -0.96 -16.50 15.90
C ILE A 401 -0.41 -17.79 16.50
N ASP A 402 -1.12 -18.90 16.34
CA ASP A 402 -0.74 -20.19 16.92
C ASP A 402 0.57 -20.74 16.35
N MET A 403 0.92 -20.37 15.11
CA MET A 403 2.17 -20.78 14.45
C MET A 403 3.44 -20.20 15.09
N PHE A 404 3.34 -19.05 15.78
CA PHE A 404 4.49 -18.42 16.40
C PHE A 404 4.88 -19.13 17.70
N ASP A 405 6.20 -19.24 17.94
CA ASP A 405 6.78 -19.87 19.12
C ASP A 405 6.65 -18.96 20.35
N LEU A 406 5.43 -18.91 20.89
CA LEU A 406 5.02 -18.05 22.00
C LEU A 406 4.28 -18.89 23.05
N SER A 407 4.45 -18.50 24.32
CA SER A 407 3.66 -19.09 25.42
C SER A 407 2.17 -18.73 25.25
N GLY A 408 1.25 -19.50 25.86
CA GLY A 408 -0.19 -19.18 25.79
C GLY A 408 -0.51 -17.76 26.30
N LYS A 409 0.22 -17.29 27.32
CA LYS A 409 0.12 -15.92 27.83
C LYS A 409 0.57 -14.89 26.79
N ASP A 410 1.68 -15.15 26.11
CA ASP A 410 2.21 -14.24 25.09
C ASP A 410 1.35 -14.22 23.82
N LYS A 411 0.78 -15.38 23.43
CA LYS A 411 -0.22 -15.47 22.34
C LYS A 411 -1.46 -14.63 22.66
N LYS A 412 -1.98 -14.75 23.89
CA LYS A 412 -3.09 -13.93 24.38
C LYS A 412 -2.78 -12.43 24.31
N GLN A 413 -1.61 -12.02 24.81
CA GLN A 413 -1.19 -10.62 24.76
C GLN A 413 -1.06 -10.11 23.32
N PHE A 414 -0.46 -10.91 22.44
CA PHE A 414 -0.33 -10.58 21.02
C PHE A 414 -1.72 -10.43 20.36
N LEU A 415 -2.65 -11.33 20.68
CA LEU A 415 -4.03 -11.27 20.22
C LEU A 415 -4.75 -10.00 20.71
N GLN A 416 -4.65 -9.65 21.99
CA GLN A 416 -5.25 -8.43 22.54
C GLN A 416 -4.75 -7.17 21.81
N GLU A 417 -3.44 -7.11 21.53
CA GLU A 417 -2.82 -5.99 20.83
C GLU A 417 -3.21 -5.93 19.33
N ILE A 418 -3.30 -7.07 18.64
CA ILE A 418 -3.70 -7.08 17.23
C ILE A 418 -5.20 -6.80 17.06
N LEU A 419 -6.04 -7.23 18.01
CA LEU A 419 -7.49 -6.97 17.98
C LEU A 419 -7.83 -5.47 18.03
N GLN A 420 -6.91 -4.62 18.51
CA GLN A 420 -7.04 -3.16 18.42
C GLN A 420 -7.15 -2.65 16.96
N TYR A 421 -6.57 -3.36 15.99
CA TYR A 421 -6.72 -3.05 14.56
C TYR A 421 -8.04 -3.59 13.97
N TRP A 422 -8.70 -4.50 14.68
CA TRP A 422 -9.84 -5.28 14.21
C TRP A 422 -11.16 -4.91 14.86
N ILE A 423 -11.15 -4.32 16.05
CA ILE A 423 -12.33 -4.02 16.89
C ILE A 423 -13.44 -3.26 16.12
N LEU A 424 -13.02 -2.48 15.11
CA LEU A 424 -13.86 -1.67 14.25
C LEU A 424 -14.20 -2.34 12.91
N SER A 425 -13.98 -3.64 12.73
CA SER A 425 -14.05 -4.33 11.43
C SER A 425 -15.31 -5.15 11.19
N VAL A 426 -16.25 -5.14 12.15
CA VAL A 426 -17.54 -5.84 12.09
C VAL A 426 -18.66 -4.90 12.51
N LYS A 427 -19.78 -4.95 11.80
CA LYS A 427 -20.98 -4.14 12.01
C LYS A 427 -22.25 -4.98 11.95
N ASP A 428 -23.34 -4.42 12.45
CA ASP A 428 -24.65 -5.04 12.32
C ASP A 428 -25.12 -5.11 10.87
N SER A 429 -25.83 -6.20 10.54
CA SER A 429 -26.37 -6.48 9.20
C SER A 429 -27.28 -5.39 8.63
N LYS A 430 -27.90 -4.57 9.49
CA LYS A 430 -28.70 -3.40 9.08
C LYS A 430 -27.90 -2.37 8.26
N TRP A 431 -26.58 -2.31 8.45
CA TRP A 431 -25.68 -1.39 7.75
C TRP A 431 -25.09 -1.97 6.45
N LYS A 432 -25.43 -3.22 6.10
CA LYS A 432 -24.84 -3.94 4.95
C LYS A 432 -25.00 -3.19 3.61
N THR A 433 -26.04 -2.38 3.47
CA THR A 433 -26.29 -1.54 2.28
C THR A 433 -25.20 -0.53 2.02
N GLU A 434 -24.44 -0.11 3.04
CA GLU A 434 -23.37 0.86 2.92
C GLU A 434 -22.15 0.30 2.20
N ARG A 435 -21.94 -1.02 2.25
CA ARG A 435 -20.73 -1.69 1.76
C ARG A 435 -19.47 -0.90 2.16
N GLU A 436 -19.40 -0.58 3.46
CA GLU A 436 -18.38 0.32 4.01
C GLU A 436 -16.97 -0.25 3.86
N ARG A 437 -16.06 0.61 3.37
CA ARG A 437 -14.62 0.47 3.47
C ARG A 437 -14.10 1.50 4.46
N ARG A 438 -13.40 1.05 5.50
CA ARG A 438 -13.00 1.86 6.63
C ARG A 438 -11.50 2.10 6.65
N TYR A 439 -11.11 3.32 7.00
CA TYR A 439 -9.72 3.70 7.22
C TYR A 439 -9.55 4.16 8.66
N VAL A 440 -8.66 3.48 9.38
CA VAL A 440 -8.39 3.72 10.81
C VAL A 440 -6.98 4.25 10.97
N LEU A 441 -6.85 5.38 11.65
CA LEU A 441 -5.57 6.04 11.90
C LEU A 441 -5.04 5.74 13.29
N PHE A 442 -3.73 5.50 13.33
CA PHE A 442 -2.99 5.23 14.55
C PHE A 442 -2.02 6.36 14.79
N LEU A 443 -2.38 7.27 15.70
CA LEU A 443 -1.54 8.38 16.12
C LEU A 443 -0.90 8.08 17.46
N TYR A 444 0.26 8.69 17.67
CA TYR A 444 1.04 8.59 18.89
C TYR A 444 1.06 9.97 19.54
N ASP A 445 0.67 10.06 20.81
CA ASP A 445 0.43 11.34 21.49
C ASP A 445 1.69 12.23 21.58
N ASP A 446 2.88 11.62 21.65
CA ASP A 446 4.16 12.33 21.80
C ASP A 446 4.73 12.88 20.47
N TYR A 447 4.00 12.73 19.36
CA TYR A 447 4.50 13.04 18.04
C TYR A 447 3.91 14.34 17.49
N LYS A 448 4.76 15.10 16.79
CA LYS A 448 4.33 16.31 16.09
C LYS A 448 3.80 15.96 14.71
N TYR A 449 2.56 16.32 14.44
CA TYR A 449 1.93 16.16 13.14
C TYR A 449 1.77 17.50 12.43
N LYS A 450 2.29 17.59 11.20
CA LYS A 450 2.12 18.77 10.33
C LYS A 450 0.77 18.73 9.64
N GLU A 451 0.21 19.92 9.48
CA GLU A 451 -1.05 20.14 8.74
C GLU A 451 -2.23 19.31 9.28
N THR A 452 -2.20 19.08 10.59
CA THR A 452 -3.22 18.37 11.35
C THR A 452 -3.76 19.29 12.44
N GLU A 453 -5.08 19.25 12.65
CA GLU A 453 -5.76 19.93 13.75
C GLU A 453 -6.56 18.90 14.55
N PHE A 454 -6.49 19.00 15.87
CA PHE A 454 -7.26 18.20 16.80
C PHE A 454 -8.29 19.09 17.48
N ASP A 455 -9.56 18.67 17.45
CA ASP A 455 -10.60 19.23 18.31
C ASP A 455 -11.33 18.12 19.08
N ASP A 456 -12.33 18.50 19.86
CA ASP A 456 -13.06 17.56 20.71
C ASP A 456 -13.78 16.46 19.92
N THR A 457 -14.06 16.70 18.63
CA THR A 457 -14.87 15.83 17.77
C THR A 457 -14.08 15.18 16.64
N PHE A 458 -13.17 15.94 16.03
CA PHE A 458 -12.52 15.60 14.77
C PHE A 458 -11.00 15.69 14.84
N LEU A 459 -10.38 14.74 14.16
CA LEU A 459 -9.06 14.87 13.58
C LEU A 459 -9.21 15.46 12.17
N LYS A 460 -8.66 16.64 11.93
CA LYS A 460 -8.65 17.29 10.60
C LYS A 460 -7.27 17.17 10.00
N VAL A 461 -7.17 16.63 8.80
CA VAL A 461 -5.89 16.41 8.11
C VAL A 461 -5.93 17.08 6.75
N LYS A 462 -4.91 17.90 6.43
CA LYS A 462 -4.81 18.42 5.07
C LYS A 462 -4.47 17.32 4.07
N THR A 463 -5.16 17.33 2.95
CA THR A 463 -5.06 16.30 1.92
C THR A 463 -5.50 16.82 0.55
N SER A 464 -4.95 16.24 -0.51
CA SER A 464 -5.38 16.42 -1.90
C SER A 464 -6.57 15.52 -2.27
N LEU A 465 -7.01 14.64 -1.36
CA LEU A 465 -8.02 13.61 -1.60
C LEU A 465 -9.25 14.12 -2.38
N PHE A 466 -9.84 15.25 -1.98
CA PHE A 466 -11.03 15.81 -2.63
C PHE A 466 -10.72 16.71 -3.83
N ILE A 467 -9.45 17.08 -4.02
CA ILE A 467 -8.97 17.96 -5.10
C ILE A 467 -8.64 17.15 -6.34
N THR A 468 -8.04 15.97 -6.16
CA THR A 468 -7.60 15.07 -7.23
C THR A 468 -8.22 13.67 -7.13
N PRO A 469 -9.57 13.54 -7.03
CA PRO A 469 -10.24 12.25 -7.09
C PRO A 469 -10.09 11.64 -8.49
N ASP A 470 -10.26 10.33 -8.61
CA ASP A 470 -10.18 9.66 -9.91
C ASP A 470 -11.44 9.88 -10.76
N PHE A 471 -12.58 10.10 -10.11
CA PHE A 471 -13.82 10.55 -10.74
C PHE A 471 -14.73 11.26 -9.74
N ILE A 472 -15.71 12.02 -10.24
CA ILE A 472 -16.77 12.63 -9.44
C ILE A 472 -18.14 12.37 -10.05
N MET A 473 -19.17 12.28 -9.23
CA MET A 473 -20.57 12.21 -9.66
C MET A 473 -21.46 13.13 -8.81
N GLY A 474 -22.70 13.32 -9.28
CA GLY A 474 -23.64 14.24 -8.68
C GLY A 474 -23.37 15.71 -9.01
N LYS A 475 -24.20 16.60 -8.46
CA LYS A 475 -24.08 18.05 -8.67
C LYS A 475 -23.03 18.65 -7.74
N ASN A 476 -21.76 18.34 -8.00
CA ASN A 476 -20.67 18.81 -7.17
C ASN A 476 -20.41 20.32 -7.36
N PRO A 477 -20.57 21.17 -6.33
CA PRO A 477 -20.39 22.62 -6.46
C PRO A 477 -18.95 23.03 -6.76
N SER A 478 -17.99 22.15 -6.49
CA SER A 478 -16.56 22.39 -6.69
C SER A 478 -16.00 21.77 -7.97
N ARG A 479 -16.88 21.26 -8.85
CA ARG A 479 -16.51 20.58 -10.10
C ARG A 479 -15.47 21.34 -10.93
N TRP A 480 -15.62 22.65 -11.08
CA TRP A 480 -14.72 23.45 -11.92
C TRP A 480 -13.28 23.44 -11.38
N GLU A 481 -13.12 23.60 -10.06
CA GLU A 481 -11.80 23.57 -9.43
C GLU A 481 -11.17 22.19 -9.54
N ILE A 482 -11.95 21.13 -9.28
CA ILE A 482 -11.49 19.75 -9.42
C ILE A 482 -11.04 19.47 -10.86
N LYS A 483 -11.83 19.90 -11.86
CA LYS A 483 -11.47 19.77 -13.27
C LYS A 483 -10.13 20.45 -13.58
N ARG A 484 -9.93 21.70 -13.11
CA ARG A 484 -8.69 22.45 -13.29
C ARG A 484 -7.48 21.71 -12.71
N GLN A 485 -7.61 21.17 -11.50
CA GLN A 485 -6.54 20.45 -10.81
C GLN A 485 -6.22 19.11 -11.49
N LEU A 486 -7.25 18.37 -11.89
CA LEU A 486 -7.08 17.14 -12.66
C LEU A 486 -6.46 17.40 -14.03
N GLU A 487 -6.80 18.49 -14.71
CA GLU A 487 -6.13 18.89 -15.96
C GLU A 487 -4.65 19.19 -15.76
N ALA A 488 -4.30 19.91 -14.69
CA ALA A 488 -2.90 20.18 -14.34
C ALA A 488 -2.13 18.88 -14.02
N LYS A 489 -2.71 18.02 -13.18
CA LYS A 489 -2.15 16.70 -12.83
C LYS A 489 -1.95 15.84 -14.08
N ARG A 490 -2.97 15.75 -14.94
CA ARG A 490 -2.90 15.00 -16.21
C ARG A 490 -1.80 15.53 -17.11
N LYS A 491 -1.69 16.86 -17.28
CA LYS A 491 -0.64 17.46 -18.11
C LYS A 491 0.76 17.15 -17.58
N ALA A 492 0.95 17.15 -16.26
CA ALA A 492 2.23 16.85 -15.63
C ALA A 492 2.62 15.37 -15.74
N LEU A 493 1.64 14.46 -15.63
CA LEU A 493 1.84 13.02 -15.64
C LEU A 493 1.59 12.38 -17.02
N PHE A 494 1.41 13.20 -18.06
CA PHE A 494 0.97 12.71 -19.36
C PHE A 494 2.05 11.87 -20.04
N SER A 495 1.95 10.56 -19.84
CA SER A 495 2.88 9.58 -20.39
C SER A 495 2.28 8.89 -21.62
N LYS A 496 0.98 8.60 -21.59
CA LYS A 496 0.28 7.79 -22.59
C LYS A 496 -1.13 8.29 -22.84
N GLU A 497 -1.68 7.82 -23.94
CA GLU A 497 -3.07 8.03 -24.34
C GLU A 497 -4.04 7.47 -23.31
N TYR A 498 -5.20 8.12 -23.16
CA TYR A 498 -6.26 7.69 -22.25
C TYR A 498 -7.64 8.10 -22.77
N LEU A 499 -8.66 7.38 -22.33
CA LEU A 499 -10.06 7.78 -22.45
C LEU A 499 -10.37 8.79 -21.35
N LEU A 500 -10.99 9.91 -21.69
CA LEU A 500 -11.48 10.92 -20.75
C LEU A 500 -13.00 11.01 -20.83
N CYS A 501 -13.68 10.87 -19.70
CA CYS A 501 -15.07 11.27 -19.57
C CYS A 501 -15.17 12.71 -19.11
N GLU A 502 -15.77 13.59 -19.92
CA GLU A 502 -15.94 15.00 -19.58
C GLU A 502 -17.03 15.22 -18.51
N ASP A 503 -17.89 14.22 -18.26
CA ASP A 503 -18.99 14.30 -17.30
C ASP A 503 -18.61 13.82 -15.90
N CYS A 504 -17.88 12.72 -15.73
CA CYS A 504 -17.39 12.31 -14.40
C CYS A 504 -15.90 12.62 -14.16
N LEU A 505 -15.21 13.22 -15.14
CA LEU A 505 -13.78 13.56 -15.11
C LEU A 505 -12.82 12.37 -15.06
N MET A 506 -13.36 11.14 -15.14
CA MET A 506 -12.61 9.89 -15.15
C MET A 506 -11.63 9.85 -16.32
N GLN A 507 -10.42 9.37 -16.03
CA GLN A 507 -9.43 8.95 -17.01
C GLN A 507 -9.27 7.44 -17.00
N ASP A 508 -9.04 6.80 -18.14
CA ASP A 508 -8.78 5.36 -18.23
C ASP A 508 -7.72 5.06 -19.31
N HIS A 509 -6.58 4.53 -18.89
CA HIS A 509 -5.48 4.17 -19.79
C HIS A 509 -5.62 2.77 -20.42
N ASP A 510 -6.47 1.90 -19.89
CA ASP A 510 -6.61 0.52 -20.37
C ASP A 510 -7.56 0.42 -21.55
N VAL A 511 -8.69 1.12 -21.45
CA VAL A 511 -9.69 1.16 -22.52
C VAL A 511 -9.14 1.88 -23.76
N ALA A 512 -8.20 2.80 -23.57
CA ALA A 512 -7.57 3.56 -24.64
C ALA A 512 -6.82 2.72 -25.70
N ILE A 513 -6.39 1.50 -25.35
CA ILE A 513 -5.69 0.60 -26.28
C ILE A 513 -6.69 -0.14 -27.19
N TYR A 514 -7.94 -0.27 -26.76
CA TYR A 514 -8.99 -0.98 -27.48
C TYR A 514 -9.95 0.01 -28.14
N LYS A 515 -10.92 -0.50 -28.92
CA LYS A 515 -11.98 0.32 -29.53
C LYS A 515 -12.62 1.19 -28.43
N GLN A 516 -12.68 2.51 -28.68
CA GLN A 516 -13.35 3.45 -27.79
C GLN A 516 -14.78 2.93 -27.47
N PRO A 517 -15.17 2.84 -26.18
CA PRO A 517 -16.50 2.39 -25.80
C PRO A 517 -17.53 3.43 -26.23
N ASP A 518 -18.80 3.02 -26.31
CA ASP A 518 -19.89 3.94 -26.66
C ASP A 518 -20.29 4.85 -25.49
N GLU A 519 -20.00 4.43 -24.25
CA GLU A 519 -20.32 5.14 -23.02
C GLU A 519 -19.25 4.96 -21.94
N CYS A 520 -19.20 5.90 -20.99
CA CYS A 520 -18.29 5.84 -19.84
C CYS A 520 -18.68 4.69 -18.91
N PRO A 521 -17.73 3.80 -18.52
CA PRO A 521 -18.03 2.65 -17.67
C PRO A 521 -18.41 3.02 -16.23
N ILE A 522 -18.17 4.27 -15.80
CA ILE A 522 -18.50 4.73 -14.46
C ILE A 522 -19.87 5.41 -14.40
N CYS A 523 -20.17 6.32 -15.33
CA CYS A 523 -21.38 7.15 -15.27
C CYS A 523 -22.36 6.94 -16.43
N GLY A 524 -22.06 6.08 -17.40
CA GLY A 524 -22.91 5.85 -18.58
C GLY A 524 -22.97 7.03 -19.55
N SER A 525 -22.13 8.05 -19.40
CA SER A 525 -22.13 9.20 -20.30
C SER A 525 -21.49 8.88 -21.65
N LYS A 526 -22.09 9.38 -22.73
CA LYS A 526 -21.51 9.38 -24.09
C LYS A 526 -20.51 10.52 -24.33
N ASN A 527 -20.38 11.46 -23.38
CA ASN A 527 -19.46 12.59 -23.45
C ASN A 527 -18.04 12.14 -23.07
N ILE A 528 -17.49 11.26 -23.89
CA ILE A 528 -16.17 10.65 -23.74
C ILE A 528 -15.33 10.97 -24.96
N ARG A 529 -14.02 11.15 -24.75
CA ARG A 529 -13.06 11.37 -25.83
C ARG A 529 -11.73 10.72 -25.55
N MET A 530 -11.07 10.31 -26.63
CA MET A 530 -9.68 9.89 -26.58
C MET A 530 -8.75 11.10 -26.49
N VAL A 531 -7.80 11.06 -25.57
CA VAL A 531 -6.72 12.03 -25.45
C VAL A 531 -5.44 11.37 -25.96
N TYR A 532 -4.99 11.81 -27.13
CA TYR A 532 -3.80 11.27 -27.79
C TYR A 532 -2.54 12.00 -27.37
N ARG A 533 -1.44 11.25 -27.27
CA ARG A 533 -0.12 11.85 -27.07
C ARG A 533 0.28 12.51 -28.38
N LYS A 534 0.54 13.82 -28.34
CA LYS A 534 1.16 14.49 -29.49
C LYS A 534 2.50 13.81 -29.72
N THR A 535 2.64 13.15 -30.88
CA THR A 535 3.91 12.60 -31.32
C THR A 535 4.94 13.74 -31.33
N PRO A 536 6.15 13.55 -30.78
CA PRO A 536 7.21 14.55 -30.89
C PRO A 536 7.50 14.94 -32.33
#